data_AF-A0A0C9YUJ3-F1
#
_entry.id   AF-A0A0C9YUJ3-F1
#
_cell.length_a   1.000
_cell.length_b   1.000
_cell.length_c   1.000
_cell.angle_alpha   90.00
_cell.angle_beta   90.00
_cell.angle_gamma   90.00
#
_symmetry.space_group_name_H-M   'P 1'
#
loop_
_entity.id
_entity.type
_entity.pdbx_description
1 polymer ?
#
loop_
_entity_poly.entity_id
_entity_poly.type
_entity_poly.pdbx_seq_one_letter_code
_entity_poly.pdbx_strand_id
1 'polypeptide(L)'
;QQISKALQRRSEAIRNAISRYNTQAAALNPPRPPISWKDIAEYSFLGEFDLLRHCRADVRDNNWAKPAFRQATVKFFRLQRAHEELVRVSVEVRRLWTSIHDEEAHTTKVIDELLISDRPLASELTKQHRPRHAINQLHLHCLEEI
;
A
#
# COMPACT_ATOMS: atom_id res chain seq x y z
N GLN A 1 28.31 -6.72 0.86
CA GLN A 1 27.93 -5.41 1.44
C GLN A 1 28.11 -4.26 0.42
N GLN A 2 27.28 -4.20 -0.63
CA GLN A 2 27.33 -3.10 -1.61
C GLN A 2 26.30 -2.01 -1.32
N ILE A 3 25.09 -2.40 -0.89
CA ILE A 3 23.97 -1.49 -0.61
C ILE A 3 24.31 -0.51 0.52
N SER A 4 24.83 -1.00 1.65
CA SER A 4 25.21 -0.14 2.79
C SER A 4 26.26 0.91 2.40
N LYS A 5 27.31 0.50 1.66
CA LYS A 5 28.34 1.42 1.16
C LYS A 5 27.78 2.46 0.18
N ALA A 6 26.84 2.06 -0.68
CA ALA A 6 26.18 2.98 -1.60
C ALA A 6 25.32 4.02 -0.86
N LEU A 7 24.57 3.60 0.16
CA LEU A 7 23.78 4.50 1.00
C LEU A 7 24.65 5.52 1.75
N GLN A 8 25.79 5.06 2.30
CA GLN A 8 26.74 5.95 2.98
C GLN A 8 27.29 7.02 2.02
N ARG A 9 27.77 6.61 0.84
CA ARG A 9 28.27 7.55 -0.18
C ARG A 9 27.22 8.58 -0.59
N ARG A 10 25.97 8.15 -0.77
CA ARG A 10 24.86 9.05 -1.10
C ARG A 10 24.62 10.06 0.03
N SER A 11 24.63 9.62 1.28
CA SER A 11 24.47 10.50 2.45
C SER A 11 25.58 11.56 2.53
N GLU A 12 26.84 11.15 2.34
CA GLU A 12 28.00 12.05 2.27
C GLU A 12 27.86 13.04 1.11
N ALA A 13 27.47 12.59 -0.07
CA ALA A 13 27.27 13.45 -1.23
C ALA A 13 26.20 14.53 -0.97
N ILE A 14 25.08 14.18 -0.33
CA ILE A 14 24.02 15.13 0.02
C ILE A 14 24.54 16.13 1.06
N ARG A 15 25.26 15.69 2.11
CA ARG A 15 25.86 16.62 3.10
C ARG A 15 26.83 17.61 2.46
N ASN A 16 27.67 17.13 1.54
CA ASN A 16 28.60 17.98 0.82
C ASN A 16 27.86 19.00 -0.08
N ALA A 17 26.77 18.57 -0.72
CA ALA A 17 25.93 19.47 -1.51
C ALA A 17 25.27 20.56 -0.66
N ILE A 18 24.74 20.22 0.53
CA ILE A 18 24.20 21.19 1.49
C ILE A 18 25.27 22.21 1.88
N SER A 19 26.47 21.75 2.26
CA SER A 19 27.56 22.64 2.66
C SER A 19 27.93 23.61 1.54
N ARG A 20 28.11 23.10 0.31
CA ARG A 20 28.40 23.93 -0.87
C ARG A 20 27.28 24.94 -1.15
N TYR A 21 26.02 24.52 -1.10
CA TYR A 21 24.89 25.42 -1.27
C TYR A 21 24.91 26.53 -0.21
N ASN A 22 25.06 26.20 1.07
CA ASN A 22 25.03 27.17 2.16
C ASN A 22 26.16 28.21 2.05
N THR A 23 27.37 27.77 1.65
CA THR A 23 28.49 28.68 1.38
C THR A 23 28.15 29.67 0.26
N GLN A 24 27.59 29.18 -0.86
CA GLN A 24 27.25 30.05 -1.99
C GLN A 24 26.03 30.93 -1.69
N ALA A 25 25.04 30.42 -0.98
CA ALA A 25 23.84 31.14 -0.57
C ALA A 25 24.17 32.37 0.27
N ALA A 26 25.16 32.26 1.17
CA ALA A 26 25.64 33.37 1.99
C ALA A 26 26.40 34.44 1.18
N ALA A 27 27.01 34.07 0.04
CA ALA A 27 27.75 35.00 -0.82
C ALA A 27 26.85 35.80 -1.79
N LEU A 28 25.56 35.49 -1.88
CA LEU A 28 24.61 36.22 -2.73
C LEU A 28 24.21 37.57 -2.11
N ASN A 29 23.75 38.50 -2.95
CA ASN A 29 23.15 39.76 -2.50
C ASN A 29 21.73 39.92 -3.06
N PRO A 30 20.68 39.79 -2.24
CA PRO A 30 20.71 39.50 -0.80
C PRO A 30 21.11 38.04 -0.50
N PRO A 31 21.67 37.76 0.70
CA PRO A 31 21.98 36.39 1.12
C PRO A 31 20.73 35.51 1.13
N ARG A 32 20.86 34.25 0.73
CA ARG A 32 19.76 33.28 0.78
C ARG A 32 19.79 32.47 2.08
N PRO A 33 18.62 32.01 2.59
CA PRO A 33 18.56 31.17 3.78
C PRO A 33 19.35 29.86 3.59
N PRO A 34 20.09 29.41 4.63
CA PRO A 34 20.73 28.10 4.59
C PRO A 34 19.69 26.98 4.67
N ILE A 35 20.05 25.81 4.13
CA ILE A 35 19.26 24.58 4.24
C ILE A 35 19.97 23.59 5.16
N SER A 36 19.19 22.84 5.93
CA SER A 36 19.66 21.76 6.79
C SER A 36 19.31 20.39 6.20
N TRP A 37 19.93 19.34 6.76
CA TRP A 37 19.54 17.97 6.42
C TRP A 37 18.07 17.68 6.72
N LYS A 38 17.57 18.24 7.82
CA LYS A 38 16.18 18.09 8.25
C LYS A 38 15.23 18.67 7.20
N ASP A 39 15.53 19.84 6.65
CA ASP A 39 14.72 20.46 5.60
C ASP A 39 14.68 19.57 4.36
N ILE A 40 15.82 19.01 3.93
CA ILE A 40 15.85 18.09 2.78
C ILE A 40 15.00 16.85 3.04
N ALA A 41 15.08 16.28 4.24
CA ALA A 41 14.28 15.12 4.61
C ALA A 41 12.78 15.46 4.61
N GLU A 42 12.38 16.58 5.21
CA GLU A 42 10.99 17.01 5.31
C GLU A 42 10.36 17.37 3.96
N TYR A 43 11.13 17.94 3.04
CA TYR A 43 10.66 18.32 1.70
C TYR A 43 10.98 17.28 0.61
N SER A 44 11.53 16.12 0.96
CA SER A 44 11.88 15.07 0.00
C SER A 44 10.70 14.65 -0.88
N PHE A 45 9.47 14.67 -0.33
CA PHE A 45 8.25 14.37 -1.07
C PHE A 45 7.97 15.35 -2.22
N LEU A 46 8.42 16.61 -2.15
CA LEU A 46 8.30 17.54 -3.27
C LEU A 46 9.15 17.10 -4.46
N GLY A 47 10.26 16.42 -4.19
CA GLY A 47 11.12 15.82 -5.23
C GLY A 47 10.46 14.66 -5.98
N GLU A 48 9.34 14.12 -5.49
CA GLU A 48 8.57 13.08 -6.19
C GLU A 48 7.75 13.66 -7.36
N PHE A 49 7.56 14.99 -7.42
CA PHE A 49 6.80 15.66 -8.46
C PHE A 49 7.75 16.26 -9.50
N ASP A 50 8.10 15.47 -10.52
CA ASP A 50 8.98 15.92 -11.62
C ASP A 50 8.50 17.22 -12.28
N LEU A 51 7.19 17.45 -12.33
CA LEU A 51 6.59 18.69 -12.83
C LEU A 51 7.12 19.94 -12.11
N LEU A 52 7.36 19.86 -10.79
CA LEU A 52 7.87 20.99 -10.01
C LEU A 52 9.28 21.39 -10.43
N ARG A 53 10.08 20.43 -10.92
CA ARG A 53 11.42 20.70 -11.45
C ARG A 53 11.36 21.59 -12.70
N HIS A 54 10.31 21.45 -13.50
CA HIS A 54 10.13 22.20 -14.75
C HIS A 54 9.48 23.56 -14.54
N CYS A 55 8.58 23.70 -13.56
CA CYS A 55 7.82 24.94 -13.35
C CYS A 55 8.64 26.11 -12.77
N ARG A 56 9.82 25.86 -12.16
CA ARG A 56 10.69 26.87 -11.51
C ARG A 56 9.98 27.82 -10.53
N ALA A 57 8.76 27.50 -10.11
CA ALA A 57 7.97 28.27 -9.17
C ALA A 57 8.33 27.84 -7.74
N ASP A 58 8.48 28.82 -6.85
CA ASP A 58 8.64 28.51 -5.44
C ASP A 58 7.28 28.09 -4.86
N VAL A 59 7.17 26.81 -4.50
CA VAL A 59 5.92 26.26 -3.97
C VAL A 59 5.86 26.24 -2.45
N ARG A 60 6.94 26.60 -1.75
CA ARG A 60 7.08 26.41 -0.30
C ARG A 60 6.04 27.17 0.52
N ASP A 61 5.55 28.28 -0.01
CA ASP A 61 4.52 29.09 0.64
C ASP A 61 3.12 28.48 0.53
N ASN A 62 2.91 27.55 -0.41
CA ASN A 62 1.63 26.88 -0.57
C ASN A 62 1.37 25.92 0.58
N ASN A 63 0.14 25.93 1.10
CA ASN A 63 -0.24 25.07 2.22
C ASN A 63 -0.05 23.57 1.92
N TRP A 64 -0.30 23.12 0.68
CA TRP A 64 -0.11 21.71 0.31
C TRP A 64 1.37 21.27 0.29
N ALA A 65 2.30 22.21 0.11
CA ALA A 65 3.74 21.94 0.07
C ALA A 65 4.39 21.94 1.47
N LYS A 66 3.68 22.44 2.48
CA LYS A 66 4.17 22.45 3.87
C LYS A 66 4.09 21.03 4.48
N PRO A 67 5.17 20.50 5.07
CA PRO A 67 5.21 19.13 5.57
C PRO A 67 4.10 18.79 6.57
N ALA A 68 3.76 19.71 7.48
CA ALA A 68 2.71 19.52 8.47
C ALA A 68 1.32 19.30 7.82
N PHE A 69 0.98 20.11 6.82
CA PHE A 69 -0.29 19.98 6.09
C PHE A 69 -0.31 18.71 5.24
N ARG A 70 0.82 18.35 4.61
CA ARG A 70 0.94 17.07 3.89
C ARG A 70 0.69 15.88 4.82
N GLN A 71 1.31 15.87 6.01
CA GLN A 71 1.09 14.81 7.00
C GLN A 71 -0.37 14.75 7.47
N ALA A 72 -0.99 15.90 7.76
CA ALA A 72 -2.40 15.97 8.14
C ALA A 72 -3.31 15.44 7.02
N THR A 73 -3.04 15.83 5.78
CA THR A 73 -3.77 15.38 4.59
C THR A 73 -3.66 13.87 4.38
N VAL A 74 -2.45 13.30 4.52
CA VAL A 74 -2.25 11.85 4.45
C VAL A 74 -3.04 11.13 5.54
N LYS A 75 -3.01 11.61 6.79
CA LYS A 75 -3.79 11.02 7.88
C LYS A 75 -5.30 11.12 7.63
N PHE A 76 -5.78 12.28 7.19
CA PHE A 76 -7.18 12.51 6.86
C PHE A 76 -7.67 11.52 5.79
N PHE A 77 -6.96 11.40 4.66
CA PHE A 77 -7.36 10.48 3.61
C PHE A 77 -7.22 9.02 4.02
N ARG A 78 -6.22 8.65 4.84
CA ARG A 78 -6.14 7.29 5.42
C ARG A 78 -7.36 6.98 6.28
N LEU A 79 -7.81 7.92 7.09
CA LEU A 79 -9.02 7.77 7.90
C LEU A 79 -10.27 7.63 7.03
N GLN A 80 -10.41 8.46 6.00
CA GLN A 80 -11.52 8.36 5.05
C GLN A 80 -11.53 7.00 4.35
N ARG A 81 -10.37 6.54 3.86
CA ARG A 81 -10.23 5.21 3.24
C ARG A 81 -10.52 4.08 4.23
N ALA A 82 -10.14 4.21 5.50
CA ALA A 82 -10.46 3.21 6.51
C ALA A 82 -11.98 3.08 6.71
N HIS A 83 -12.74 4.18 6.71
CA HIS A 83 -14.21 4.12 6.78
C HIS A 83 -14.81 3.44 5.55
N GLU A 84 -14.31 3.75 4.35
CA GLU A 84 -14.74 3.08 3.11
C GLU A 84 -14.43 1.57 3.17
N GLU A 85 -13.25 1.21 3.68
CA GLU A 85 -12.81 -0.17 3.79
C GLU A 85 -13.66 -0.97 4.79
N LEU A 86 -14.10 -0.37 5.91
CA LEU A 86 -15.04 -1.02 6.84
C LEU A 86 -16.35 -1.43 6.15
N VAL A 87 -16.90 -0.54 5.32
CA VAL A 87 -18.12 -0.85 4.54
C VAL A 87 -17.83 -1.94 3.52
N ARG A 88 -16.69 -1.85 2.84
CA ARG A 88 -16.26 -2.83 1.84
C ARG A 88 -16.08 -4.22 2.43
N VAL A 89 -15.37 -4.35 3.55
CA VAL A 89 -15.16 -5.61 4.25
C VAL A 89 -16.49 -6.24 4.63
N SER A 90 -17.48 -5.47 5.10
CA SER A 90 -18.82 -5.99 5.41
C SER A 90 -19.52 -6.63 4.20
N VAL A 91 -19.36 -6.04 3.01
CA VAL A 91 -19.89 -6.59 1.75
C VAL A 91 -19.08 -7.82 1.32
N GLU A 92 -17.76 -7.76 1.41
CA GLU A 92 -16.87 -8.86 1.01
C GLU A 92 -17.03 -10.09 1.90
N VAL A 93 -17.24 -9.92 3.21
CA VAL A 93 -17.57 -11.01 4.15
C VAL A 93 -18.83 -11.75 3.69
N ARG A 94 -19.91 -11.02 3.38
CA ARG A 94 -21.16 -11.63 2.89
C ARG A 94 -20.97 -12.34 1.55
N ARG A 95 -20.20 -11.73 0.64
CA ARG A 95 -19.90 -12.34 -0.67
C ARG A 95 -19.08 -13.61 -0.52
N LEU A 96 -18.09 -13.63 0.36
CA LEU A 96 -17.28 -14.80 0.64
C LEU A 96 -18.15 -15.92 1.23
N TRP A 97 -19.00 -15.60 2.21
CA TRP A 97 -19.91 -16.58 2.81
C TRP A 97 -20.85 -17.20 1.78
N THR A 98 -21.47 -16.37 0.94
CA THR A 98 -22.36 -16.81 -0.14
C THR A 98 -21.61 -17.67 -1.16
N SER A 99 -20.42 -17.23 -1.58
CA SER A 99 -19.59 -17.98 -2.53
C SER A 99 -19.19 -19.35 -2.01
N ILE A 100 -18.83 -19.47 -0.72
CA ILE A 100 -18.50 -20.75 -0.09
C ILE A 100 -19.74 -21.66 -0.06
N HIS A 101 -20.89 -21.12 0.36
CA HIS A 101 -22.13 -21.88 0.42
C HIS A 101 -22.56 -22.41 -0.95
N ASP A 102 -22.55 -21.55 -1.97
CA ASP A 102 -22.93 -21.90 -3.33
C ASP A 102 -21.97 -22.93 -3.95
N GLU A 103 -20.66 -22.77 -3.72
CA GLU A 103 -19.64 -23.73 -4.19
C GLU A 103 -19.84 -25.10 -3.55
N GLU A 104 -20.07 -25.16 -2.24
CA GLU A 104 -20.27 -26.42 -1.52
C GLU A 104 -21.56 -27.11 -2.01
N ALA A 105 -22.68 -26.39 -2.05
CA ALA A 105 -23.95 -26.92 -2.52
C ALA A 105 -23.87 -27.43 -3.97
N HIS A 106 -23.19 -26.69 -4.86
CA HIS A 106 -23.00 -27.10 -6.24
C HIS A 106 -22.12 -28.34 -6.34
N THR A 107 -20.99 -28.37 -5.62
CA THR A 107 -20.05 -29.49 -5.68
C THR A 107 -20.69 -30.76 -5.12
N THR A 108 -21.38 -30.69 -3.98
CA THR A 108 -22.10 -31.83 -3.41
C THR A 108 -23.14 -32.37 -4.40
N LYS A 109 -23.94 -31.49 -5.01
CA LYS A 109 -24.92 -31.88 -6.02
C LYS A 109 -24.27 -32.62 -7.20
N VAL A 110 -23.18 -32.09 -7.75
CA VAL A 110 -22.46 -32.71 -8.87
C VAL A 110 -21.86 -34.05 -8.47
N ILE A 111 -21.31 -34.18 -7.26
CA ILE A 111 -20.81 -35.45 -6.74
C ILE A 111 -21.95 -36.48 -6.65
N ASP A 112 -23.10 -36.10 -6.10
CA ASP A 112 -24.27 -36.99 -5.98
C ASP A 112 -24.79 -37.48 -7.34
N GLU A 113 -24.86 -36.58 -8.33
CA GLU A 113 -25.21 -36.93 -9.71
C GLU A 113 -24.20 -37.91 -10.32
N LEU A 114 -22.89 -37.66 -10.11
CA LEU A 114 -21.82 -38.51 -10.61
C LEU A 114 -21.75 -39.87 -9.90
N LEU A 115 -22.15 -39.99 -8.64
CA LEU A 115 -22.22 -41.29 -7.95
C LEU A 115 -23.18 -42.26 -8.64
N ILE A 116 -24.19 -41.72 -9.34
CA ILE A 116 -25.16 -42.49 -10.12
C ILE A 116 -24.61 -42.80 -11.52
N SER A 117 -24.00 -41.82 -12.20
CA SER A 117 -23.57 -41.96 -13.60
C SER A 117 -22.13 -42.47 -13.80
N ASP A 118 -21.17 -41.98 -13.02
CA ASP A 118 -19.72 -42.24 -13.15
C ASP A 118 -19.01 -42.14 -11.79
N ARG A 119 -18.93 -43.28 -11.08
CA ARG A 119 -18.32 -43.38 -9.74
C ARG A 119 -16.83 -43.03 -9.70
N PRO A 120 -15.98 -43.50 -10.64
CA PRO A 120 -14.58 -43.07 -10.71
C PRO A 120 -14.42 -41.54 -10.74
N LEU A 121 -15.22 -40.85 -11.57
CA LEU A 121 -15.16 -39.40 -11.66
C LEU A 121 -15.63 -38.71 -10.38
N ALA A 122 -16.69 -39.21 -9.74
CA ALA A 122 -17.16 -38.72 -8.44
C ALA A 122 -16.07 -38.83 -7.36
N SER A 123 -15.33 -39.95 -7.34
CA SER A 123 -14.23 -40.19 -6.39
C SER A 123 -13.08 -39.18 -6.59
N GLU A 124 -12.67 -38.95 -7.84
CA GLU A 124 -11.61 -37.98 -8.13
C GLU A 124 -12.05 -36.54 -7.82
N LEU A 125 -13.28 -36.15 -8.18
CA LEU A 125 -13.82 -34.83 -7.85
C LEU A 125 -13.86 -34.60 -6.33
N THR A 126 -14.32 -35.59 -5.57
CA THR A 126 -14.33 -35.54 -4.09
C THR A 126 -12.93 -35.35 -3.51
N LYS A 127 -11.94 -36.07 -4.06
CA LYS A 127 -10.54 -35.97 -3.64
C LYS A 127 -9.96 -34.59 -3.95
N GLN A 128 -10.28 -34.02 -5.10
CA GLN A 128 -9.82 -32.69 -5.50
C GLN A 128 -10.51 -31.56 -4.73
N HIS A 129 -11.78 -31.72 -4.33
CA HIS A 129 -12.52 -30.72 -3.56
C HIS A 129 -12.08 -30.65 -2.09
N ARG A 130 -11.63 -31.77 -1.51
CA ARG A 130 -11.29 -31.88 -0.08
C ARG A 130 -10.37 -30.76 0.46
N PRO A 131 -9.27 -30.36 -0.21
CA PRO A 131 -8.43 -29.26 0.27
C PRO A 131 -9.15 -27.90 0.27
N ARG A 132 -9.97 -27.63 -0.75
CA ARG A 132 -10.77 -26.39 -0.83
C ARG A 132 -11.81 -26.36 0.27
N HIS A 133 -12.52 -27.46 0.48
CA HIS A 133 -13.47 -27.59 1.60
C HIS A 133 -12.78 -27.29 2.95
N ALA A 134 -11.61 -27.86 3.20
CA ALA A 134 -10.86 -27.60 4.45
C ALA A 134 -10.49 -26.12 4.63
N ILE A 135 -10.07 -25.44 3.56
CA ILE A 135 -9.78 -24.00 3.56
C ILE A 135 -11.06 -23.18 3.81
N ASN A 136 -12.16 -23.54 3.14
CA ASN A 136 -13.45 -22.88 3.30
C ASN A 136 -13.97 -23.03 4.74
N GLN A 137 -13.78 -24.18 5.39
CA GLN A 137 -14.12 -24.34 6.81
C GLN A 137 -13.31 -23.43 7.72
N LEU A 138 -12.00 -23.25 7.45
CA LEU A 138 -11.18 -22.28 8.18
C LEU A 138 -11.68 -20.85 7.96
N HIS A 139 -12.03 -20.49 6.73
CA HIS A 139 -12.59 -19.17 6.43
C HIS A 139 -13.90 -18.94 7.18
N LEU A 140 -14.83 -19.90 7.16
CA LEU A 140 -16.07 -19.80 7.90
C LEU A 140 -15.83 -19.62 9.40
N HIS A 141 -14.93 -20.39 9.99
CA HIS A 141 -14.58 -20.26 11.40
C HIS A 141 -14.03 -18.86 11.73
N CYS A 142 -13.10 -18.34 10.93
CA CYS A 142 -12.59 -16.98 11.13
C CYS A 142 -13.67 -15.91 10.94
N LEU A 143 -14.64 -16.12 10.04
CA LEU A 143 -15.75 -15.20 9.83
C LEU A 143 -16.75 -15.19 11.00
N GLU A 144 -16.88 -16.30 11.72
CA GLU A 144 -17.73 -16.39 12.92
C GLU A 144 -17.12 -15.68 14.14
N GLU A 145 -15.81 -15.45 14.14
CA GLU A 145 -15.07 -14.75 15.21
C GLU A 145 -15.02 -13.22 15.05
N ILE A 146 -15.48 -12.67 13.91
CA ILE A 146 -15.49 -11.24 13.57
C ILE A 146 -16.82 -10.58 13.95
#